data_AF-A0A971SUF0-F1
#
_entry.id   AF-A0A971SUF0-F1
#
_cell.length_a   1.000
_cell.length_b   1.000
_cell.length_c   1.000
_cell.angle_alpha   90.00
_cell.angle_beta   90.00
_cell.angle_gamma   90.00
#
_symmetry.space_group_name_H-M   'P 1'
#
loop_
_entity.id
_entity.type
_entity.pdbx_description
1 polymer ?
#
loop_
_entity_poly.entity_id
_entity_poly.type
_entity_poly.pdbx_seq_one_letter_code
_entity_poly.pdbx_strand_id
1 'polypeptide(L)' 'EYEYVDVDLLDGEERQVVIEEVKKLNSHLSFPTIIIGERIIIGFREEEIREVLGL' A
#
# COMPACT_ATOMS: atom_id res chain seq x y z
N GLU A 1 11.97 7.25 5.21
CA GLU A 1 11.17 8.17 4.38
C GLU A 1 9.77 7.59 4.28
N TYR A 2 8.75 8.44 4.19
CA TYR A 2 7.35 8.01 4.12
C TYR A 2 6.68 8.71 2.95
N GLU A 3 6.08 7.91 2.06
CA GLU A 3 5.35 8.38 0.90
C GLU A 3 4.01 7.63 0.85
N TYR A 4 2.99 8.30 0.32
CA TYR A 4 1.67 7.72 0.14
C TYR A 4 1.00 8.29 -1.10
N VAL A 5 0.04 7.53 -1.63
CA VAL A 5 -0.79 7.93 -2.76
C VAL A 5 -2.23 7.59 -2.40
N ASP A 6 -3.10 8.60 -2.41
CA ASP A 6 -4.54 8.42 -2.27
C ASP A 6 -5.12 8.06 -3.64
N VAL A 7 -5.36 6.76 -3.85
CA VAL A 7 -5.81 6.22 -5.15
C VAL A 7 -7.18 6.76 -5.57
N ASP A 8 -8.00 7.18 -4.61
CA ASP A 8 -9.30 7.81 -4.82
C ASP A 8 -9.21 9.27 -5.30
N LEU A 9 -8.05 9.92 -5.14
CA LEU A 9 -7.79 11.26 -5.67
C LEU A 9 -7.17 11.25 -7.07
N LEU A 10 -6.79 10.07 -7.59
CA LEU A 10 -6.25 9.92 -8.94
C LEU A 10 -7.36 9.69 -9.96
N ASP A 11 -7.10 10.09 -11.21
CA ASP A 11 -8.03 9.92 -12.32
C ASP A 11 -7.37 9.29 -13.55
N GLY A 12 -8.21 8.80 -14.48
CA GLY A 12 -7.78 8.34 -15.80
C GLY A 12 -6.70 7.26 -15.76
N GLU A 13 -5.63 7.49 -16.53
CA GLU A 13 -4.53 6.54 -16.70
C GLU A 13 -3.70 6.38 -15.42
N GLU A 14 -3.47 7.46 -14.67
CA GLU A 14 -2.67 7.41 -13.43
C GLU A 14 -3.31 6.48 -12.40
N ARG A 15 -4.63 6.61 -12.20
CA ARG A 15 -5.37 5.70 -11.32
C ARG A 15 -5.25 4.25 -11.77
N GLN A 16 -5.31 4.00 -13.07
CA GLN A 16 -5.23 2.65 -13.61
C GLN A 16 -3.84 2.03 -13.42
N VAL A 17 -2.77 2.81 -13.62
CA VAL A 17 -1.39 2.38 -13.35
C VAL A 17 -1.23 1.97 -11.89
N VAL A 18 -1.65 2.84 -10.95
CA VAL A 18 -1.52 2.55 -9.51
C VAL A 18 -2.34 1.33 -9.09
N ILE A 19 -3.56 1.16 -9.63
CA ILE A 19 -4.37 -0.04 -9.37
C ILE A 19 -3.66 -1.32 -9.83
N GLU A 20 -3.05 -1.31 -11.02
CA GLU A 20 -2.32 -2.48 -11.52
C GLU A 20 -1.06 -2.77 -10.69
N GLU A 21 -0.39 -1.76 -10.16
CA GLU A 21 0.73 -1.94 -9.23
C GLU A 21 0.25 -2.55 -7.90
N VAL A 22 -0.82 -2.01 -7.31
CA VAL A 22 -1.40 -2.55 -6.08
C VAL A 22 -1.86 -4.00 -6.30
N LYS A 23 -2.46 -4.35 -7.44
CA LYS A 23 -2.85 -5.74 -7.77
C LYS A 23 -1.67 -6.71 -7.75
N LYS A 24 -0.49 -6.29 -8.20
CA LYS A 24 0.72 -7.14 -8.21
C LYS A 24 1.18 -7.48 -6.80
N LEU A 25 1.00 -6.56 -5.86
CA LEU A 25 1.38 -6.71 -4.45
C LEU A 25 0.27 -7.38 -3.63
N ASN A 26 -0.98 -7.08 -3.98
CA ASN A 26 -2.18 -7.48 -3.28
C ASN A 26 -3.29 -7.76 -4.29
N SER A 27 -3.48 -9.03 -4.61
CA SER A 27 -4.49 -9.47 -5.58
C SER A 27 -5.93 -9.13 -5.17
N HIS A 28 -6.17 -8.86 -3.88
CA HIS A 28 -7.49 -8.46 -3.36
C HIS A 28 -7.78 -6.97 -3.52
N LEU A 29 -6.82 -6.16 -4.00
CA LEU A 29 -6.98 -4.71 -4.15
C LEU A 29 -7.48 -4.00 -2.88
N SER A 30 -7.11 -4.52 -1.72
CA SER A 30 -7.48 -3.94 -0.44
C SER A 30 -6.53 -2.85 -0.02
N PHE A 31 -7.08 -1.83 0.62
CA PHE A 31 -6.34 -0.68 1.13
C PHE A 31 -6.44 -0.61 2.66
N PRO A 32 -5.43 -0.07 3.35
CA PRO A 32 -4.13 0.33 2.81
C PRO A 32 -3.27 -0.89 2.42
N THR A 33 -2.47 -0.75 1.37
CA THR A 33 -1.34 -1.66 1.07
C THR A 33 -0.07 -0.90 1.43
N ILE A 34 0.62 -1.33 2.47
CA ILE A 34 1.77 -0.63 3.06
C ILE A 34 3.02 -1.44 2.76
N ILE A 35 4.08 -0.79 2.28
CA ILE A 35 5.36 -1.42 1.97
C ILE A 35 6.41 -0.82 2.90
N ILE A 36 7.11 -1.66 3.65
CA ILE A 36 8.20 -1.25 4.54
C ILE A 36 9.41 -2.14 4.24
N GLY A 37 10.40 -1.59 3.52
CA GLY A 37 11.51 -2.38 2.99
C GLY A 37 11.01 -3.48 2.06
N GLU A 38 11.29 -4.73 2.41
CA GLU A 38 10.83 -5.92 1.65
C GLU A 38 9.50 -6.50 2.15
N ARG A 39 8.90 -5.90 3.20
CA ARG A 39 7.63 -6.37 3.78
C ARG A 39 6.45 -5.64 3.15
N ILE A 40 5.40 -6.40 2.83
CA ILE A 40 4.11 -5.89 2.37
C ILE A 40 3.06 -6.22 3.42
N ILE A 41 2.40 -5.20 3.94
CA ILE A 41 1.33 -5.30 4.95
C ILE A 41 0.03 -4.89 4.29
N ILE A 42 -0.97 -5.78 4.34
CA ILE A 42 -2.29 -5.56 3.75
C ILE A 42 -3.30 -5.26 4.86
N GLY A 43 -3.95 -4.11 4.76
CA GLY A 43 -4.87 -3.56 5.75
C GLY A 43 -4.14 -2.82 6.88
N PHE A 44 -4.90 -2.16 7.74
CA PHE A 44 -4.34 -1.48 8.91
C PHE A 44 -4.06 -2.51 10.03
N ARG A 45 -2.77 -2.84 10.21
CA ARG A 45 -2.28 -3.82 11.18
C ARG A 45 -1.25 -3.17 12.12
N GLU A 46 -1.75 -2.41 13.07
CA GLU A 46 -0.96 -1.51 13.91
C GLU A 46 0.24 -2.19 14.61
N GLU A 47 0.04 -3.38 15.20
CA GLU A 47 1.11 -4.13 15.87
C GLU A 47 2.23 -4.55 14.90
N GLU A 48 1.85 -5.10 13.74
CA GLU A 48 2.80 -5.54 12.70
C GLU A 48 3.58 -4.35 12.11
N ILE A 49 2.89 -3.22 11.90
CA ILE A 49 3.53 -1.99 11.43
C ILE A 49 4.59 -1.50 12.42
N ARG A 50 4.28 -1.49 13.73
CA ARG A 50 5.24 -1.09 14.77
C ARG A 50 6.43 -2.02 14.83
N GLU A 51 6.19 -3.33 14.79
CA GLU A 51 7.24 -4.35 14.81
C GLU A 51 8.22 -4.15 13.65
N VAL A 52 7.73 -3.97 12.42
CA VAL A 52 8.58 -3.80 11.24
C VAL A 52 9.34 -2.47 11.25
N LEU A 53 8.78 -1.44 11.89
CA LEU A 53 9.47 -0.15 12.10
C LEU A 53 10.45 -0.16 13.29
N GLY A 54 10.44 -1.22 14.11
CA GLY A 54 11.25 -1.30 15.33
C GLY A 54 10.77 -0.35 16.44
N LEU A 55 9.47 -0.09 16.51
CA LEU A 55 8.81 0.80 17.47
C LEU A 55 8.06 0.05 18.57
#